data_AF-A0A936H6G5-F1
#
_entry.id   AF-A0A936H6G5-F1
#
_cell.length_a   1.000
_cell.length_b   1.000
_cell.length_c   1.000
_cell.angle_alpha   90.00
_cell.angle_beta   90.00
_cell.angle_gamma   90.00
#
_symmetry.space_group_name_H-M   'P 1'
#
loop_
_entity.id
_entity.type
_entity.pdbx_description
1 polymer ?
#
loop_
_entity_poly.entity_id
_entity_poly.type
_entity_poly.pdbx_seq_one_letter_code
_entity_poly.pdbx_strand_id
1 'polypeptide(L)'
;MSNLFTQQLNYTFNRPVTDPAWYWQSREEEADPFHGEDPLTAFEFIEALCENPGQRLAAYSDDQVGQGLTFIFSGDCSNLAHGFKSAAVSYERRAAALRTLFHLFRDVFAPRCKPQLGSSSQEKSSPLSFICYMFWDVSPLSQWITPDQDDLSAYAMQQFLGSDVSDAFDLPAEVQELMRQHAQQALANRTPKSWDDIQADIMNRYANLTPETEACYRAIADVMAGCLRLDNPACVESGLHGLGHMVPFLPDLATALIDDFLKNNNKNLPAALIQYAHSARSGMIQ
;
A
#
# COMPACT_ATOMS: atom_id res chain seq x y z
N MET A 1 27.02 -4.08 5.97
CA MET A 1 26.05 -3.76 4.89
C MET A 1 26.74 -3.98 3.56
N SER A 2 26.07 -4.62 2.60
CA SER A 2 26.63 -4.84 1.25
C SER A 2 26.77 -3.51 0.50
N ASN A 3 27.62 -3.47 -0.53
CA ASN A 3 27.77 -2.31 -1.42
C ASN A 3 26.43 -1.94 -2.08
N LEU A 4 25.64 -2.94 -2.49
CA LEU A 4 24.33 -2.75 -3.12
C LEU A 4 23.32 -2.07 -2.18
N PHE A 5 23.21 -2.52 -0.93
CA PHE A 5 22.25 -1.95 0.02
C PHE A 5 22.52 -0.45 0.28
N THR A 6 23.79 -0.06 0.39
CA THR A 6 24.17 1.35 0.54
C THR A 6 23.81 2.18 -0.70
N GLN A 7 23.98 1.62 -1.91
CA GLN A 7 23.56 2.29 -3.15
C GLN A 7 22.05 2.48 -3.19
N GLN A 8 21.28 1.45 -2.84
CA GLN A 8 19.81 1.52 -2.80
C GLN A 8 19.31 2.54 -1.76
N LEU A 9 19.91 2.58 -0.57
CA LEU A 9 19.59 3.59 0.44
C LEU A 9 19.87 5.01 -0.07
N ASN A 10 21.05 5.23 -0.67
CA ASN A 10 21.40 6.54 -1.20
C ASN A 10 20.48 6.96 -2.35
N TYR A 11 20.18 6.03 -3.27
CA TYR A 11 19.25 6.26 -4.36
C TYR A 11 17.85 6.64 -3.86
N THR A 12 17.40 6.04 -2.75
CA THR A 12 16.04 6.25 -2.25
C THR A 12 15.91 7.48 -1.35
N PHE A 13 16.88 7.73 -0.47
CA PHE A 13 16.77 8.72 0.61
C PHE A 13 17.75 9.89 0.49
N ASN A 14 18.91 9.71 -0.17
CA ASN A 14 19.88 10.80 -0.37
C ASN A 14 19.53 11.62 -1.62
N ARG A 15 18.31 12.16 -1.64
CA ARG A 15 17.76 12.92 -2.76
C ARG A 15 17.42 14.35 -2.35
N PRO A 16 17.53 15.32 -3.26
CA PRO A 16 16.92 16.61 -3.04
C PRO A 16 15.40 16.45 -2.93
N VAL A 17 14.80 17.14 -1.98
CA VAL A 17 13.35 17.18 -1.80
C VAL A 17 12.77 18.17 -2.82
N THR A 18 11.83 17.73 -3.63
CA THR A 18 11.23 18.53 -4.71
C THR A 18 9.70 18.47 -4.70
N ASP A 19 9.06 19.41 -5.41
CA ASP A 19 7.61 19.46 -5.65
C ASP A 19 7.40 19.77 -7.15
N PRO A 20 6.95 18.80 -8.00
CA PRO A 20 6.61 17.42 -7.66
C PRO A 20 7.83 16.60 -7.20
N ALA A 21 7.57 15.57 -6.39
CA ALA A 21 8.60 14.72 -5.78
C ALA A 21 9.59 14.14 -6.81
N TRP A 22 10.82 13.85 -6.37
CA TRP A 22 11.94 13.50 -7.26
C TRP A 22 11.66 12.28 -8.13
N TYR A 23 10.77 11.40 -7.69
CA TYR A 23 10.39 10.20 -8.44
C TYR A 23 9.42 10.44 -9.61
N TRP A 24 8.86 11.64 -9.72
CA TRP A 24 8.05 12.05 -10.88
C TRP A 24 8.85 12.83 -11.94
N GLN A 25 10.16 13.00 -11.73
CA GLN A 25 11.03 13.73 -12.63
C GLN A 25 11.70 12.78 -13.62
N SER A 26 12.11 13.26 -14.80
CA SER A 26 12.83 12.43 -15.79
C SER A 26 14.12 11.88 -15.19
N ARG A 27 14.41 10.60 -15.50
CA ARG A 27 15.52 9.81 -14.95
C ARG A 27 16.44 9.22 -16.02
N GLU A 28 16.41 9.75 -17.24
CA GLU A 28 16.98 9.11 -18.44
C GLU A 28 18.47 8.74 -18.35
N GLU A 29 19.23 9.33 -17.43
CA GLU A 29 20.69 9.11 -17.30
C GLU A 29 21.13 8.46 -15.98
N GLU A 30 20.21 8.12 -15.07
CA GLU A 30 20.58 7.62 -13.75
C GLU A 30 20.53 6.08 -13.66
N ALA A 31 21.61 5.48 -13.19
CA ALA A 31 21.63 4.06 -12.89
C ALA A 31 20.70 3.74 -11.70
N ASP A 32 19.59 3.07 -11.99
CA ASP A 32 18.70 2.55 -10.95
C ASP A 32 19.32 1.30 -10.30
N PRO A 33 19.66 1.30 -9.00
CA PRO A 33 20.19 0.12 -8.31
C PRO A 33 19.13 -0.97 -8.09
N PHE A 34 17.89 -0.72 -8.51
CA PHE A 34 16.81 -1.70 -8.62
C PHE A 34 16.62 -2.21 -10.06
N HIS A 35 17.42 -1.74 -11.05
CA HIS A 35 17.34 -2.24 -12.43
C HIS A 35 17.61 -3.75 -12.49
N GLY A 36 16.77 -4.45 -13.25
CA GLY A 36 16.82 -5.90 -13.42
C GLY A 36 15.61 -6.64 -12.87
N GLU A 37 14.66 -5.93 -12.21
CA GLU A 37 13.35 -6.42 -11.76
C GLU A 37 13.34 -7.81 -11.10
N ASP A 38 14.44 -8.21 -10.46
CA ASP A 38 14.40 -9.38 -9.58
C ASP A 38 13.56 -9.00 -8.35
N PRO A 39 12.34 -9.54 -8.17
CA PRO A 39 11.48 -9.16 -7.06
C PRO A 39 12.15 -9.46 -5.70
N LEU A 40 13.12 -10.38 -5.70
CA LEU A 40 13.91 -10.71 -4.51
C LEU A 40 14.81 -9.55 -4.08
N THR A 41 15.40 -8.80 -5.01
CA THR A 41 16.29 -7.67 -4.69
C THR A 41 15.53 -6.54 -3.98
N ALA A 42 14.31 -6.22 -4.44
CA ALA A 42 13.45 -5.24 -3.80
C ALA A 42 12.97 -5.73 -2.42
N PHE A 43 12.57 -7.01 -2.32
CA PHE A 43 12.19 -7.63 -1.06
C PHE A 43 13.32 -7.57 -0.02
N GLU A 44 14.53 -7.98 -0.40
CA GLU A 44 15.70 -7.99 0.49
C GLU A 44 16.11 -6.59 0.95
N PHE A 45 16.00 -5.58 0.07
CA PHE A 45 16.22 -4.19 0.45
C PHE A 45 15.23 -3.73 1.52
N ILE A 46 13.93 -3.97 1.32
CA ILE A 46 12.90 -3.53 2.28
C ILE A 46 13.00 -4.33 3.59
N GLU A 47 13.25 -5.65 3.51
CA GLU A 47 13.49 -6.51 4.66
C GLU A 47 14.65 -5.97 5.52
N ALA A 48 15.81 -5.71 4.89
CA ALA A 48 16.98 -5.17 5.58
C ALA A 48 16.76 -3.74 6.10
N LEU A 49 16.05 -2.88 5.37
CA LEU A 49 15.69 -1.53 5.81
C LEU A 49 14.88 -1.59 7.12
N CYS A 50 13.87 -2.47 7.18
CA CYS A 50 12.95 -2.58 8.30
C CYS A 50 13.54 -3.28 9.55
N GLU A 51 14.72 -3.91 9.46
CA GLU A 51 15.41 -4.45 10.65
C GLU A 51 15.79 -3.36 11.66
N ASN A 52 16.23 -2.19 11.19
CA ASN A 52 16.67 -1.08 12.04
C ASN A 52 16.47 0.28 11.34
N PRO A 53 15.23 0.65 11.02
CA PRO A 53 14.95 1.81 10.19
C PRO A 53 15.30 3.12 10.91
N GLY A 54 15.14 3.19 12.24
CA GLY A 54 15.51 4.35 13.04
C GLY A 54 16.99 4.73 12.86
N GLN A 55 17.91 3.77 12.96
CA GLN A 55 19.34 4.02 12.74
C GLN A 55 19.65 4.32 11.27
N ARG A 56 19.08 3.52 10.36
CA ARG A 56 19.37 3.63 8.91
C ARG A 56 18.89 4.96 8.32
N LEU A 57 17.80 5.51 8.87
CA LEU A 57 17.17 6.73 8.36
C LEU A 57 17.50 7.98 9.20
N ALA A 58 18.34 7.86 10.22
CA ALA A 58 18.70 8.96 11.11
C ALA A 58 19.42 10.12 10.41
N ALA A 59 20.15 9.83 9.33
CA ALA A 59 20.94 10.82 8.60
C ALA A 59 20.11 11.67 7.61
N TYR A 60 18.87 11.27 7.31
CA TYR A 60 18.02 11.92 6.32
C TYR A 60 16.95 12.79 6.98
N SER A 61 16.60 13.90 6.35
CA SER A 61 15.52 14.78 6.85
C SER A 61 14.15 14.08 6.79
N ASP A 62 13.16 14.60 7.52
CA ASP A 62 11.81 14.05 7.50
C ASP A 62 11.21 14.03 6.09
N ASP A 63 11.46 15.09 5.31
CA ASP A 63 10.95 15.18 3.93
C ASP A 63 11.64 14.19 2.98
N GLN A 64 12.95 13.96 3.14
CA GLN A 64 13.68 12.93 2.41
C GLN A 64 13.14 11.53 2.74
N VAL A 65 12.92 11.25 4.02
CA VAL A 65 12.34 9.98 4.47
C VAL A 65 10.91 9.83 3.97
N GLY A 66 10.10 10.88 4.02
CA GLY A 66 8.73 10.86 3.51
C GLY A 66 8.66 10.55 2.02
N GLN A 67 9.44 11.24 1.18
CA GLN A 67 9.49 10.95 -0.27
C GLN A 67 10.08 9.56 -0.55
N GLY A 68 11.13 9.15 0.16
CA GLY A 68 11.74 7.82 -0.02
C GLY A 68 10.83 6.67 0.38
N LEU A 69 10.12 6.77 1.52
CA LEU A 69 9.13 5.77 1.93
C LEU A 69 7.92 5.76 0.98
N THR A 70 7.49 6.93 0.49
CA THR A 70 6.44 7.00 -0.54
C THR A 70 6.88 6.28 -1.82
N PHE A 71 8.11 6.51 -2.28
CA PHE A 71 8.66 5.82 -3.45
C PHE A 71 8.66 4.30 -3.25
N ILE A 72 9.08 3.79 -2.09
CA ILE A 72 9.13 2.34 -1.80
C ILE A 72 7.73 1.73 -1.75
N PHE A 73 6.82 2.36 -0.99
CA PHE A 73 5.58 1.72 -0.57
C PHE A 73 4.38 2.08 -1.44
N SER A 74 4.37 3.21 -2.16
CA SER A 74 3.27 3.54 -3.06
C SER A 74 3.38 2.76 -4.38
N GLY A 75 2.35 1.96 -4.67
CA GLY A 75 2.24 1.21 -5.93
C GLY A 75 2.16 2.10 -7.17
N ASP A 76 1.76 3.36 -7.01
CA ASP A 76 1.76 4.35 -8.10
C ASP A 76 3.17 4.88 -8.42
N CYS A 77 4.09 4.79 -7.45
CA CYS A 77 5.43 5.40 -7.55
C CYS A 77 6.52 4.39 -7.95
N SER A 78 6.41 3.14 -7.48
CA SER A 78 7.34 2.07 -7.87
C SER A 78 6.76 0.67 -7.64
N ASN A 79 7.40 -0.34 -8.22
CA ASN A 79 7.06 -1.75 -8.00
C ASN A 79 7.79 -2.38 -6.80
N LEU A 80 8.52 -1.63 -5.98
CA LEU A 80 9.40 -2.22 -4.96
C LEU A 80 8.63 -3.04 -3.92
N ALA A 81 7.53 -2.50 -3.38
CA ALA A 81 6.69 -3.23 -2.42
C ALA A 81 6.02 -4.49 -3.02
N HIS A 82 5.87 -4.58 -4.35
CA HIS A 82 5.37 -5.80 -5.01
C HIS A 82 6.34 -6.99 -4.85
N GLY A 83 7.60 -6.76 -4.48
CA GLY A 83 8.54 -7.85 -4.13
C GLY A 83 8.03 -8.78 -3.04
N PHE A 84 7.20 -8.27 -2.11
CA PHE A 84 6.53 -9.09 -1.09
C PHE A 84 5.49 -10.05 -1.70
N LYS A 85 4.98 -9.80 -2.90
CA LYS A 85 4.03 -10.69 -3.57
C LYS A 85 4.71 -11.74 -4.45
N SER A 86 6.05 -11.77 -4.47
CA SER A 86 6.80 -12.75 -5.27
C SER A 86 6.66 -14.17 -4.73
N ALA A 87 6.34 -15.10 -5.63
CA ALA A 87 6.35 -16.53 -5.34
C ALA A 87 7.77 -17.08 -5.07
N ALA A 88 8.82 -16.32 -5.37
CA ALA A 88 10.21 -16.68 -5.07
C ALA A 88 10.52 -16.63 -3.56
N VAL A 89 9.69 -15.96 -2.76
CA VAL A 89 9.85 -15.84 -1.30
C VAL A 89 8.82 -16.70 -0.59
N SER A 90 9.25 -17.55 0.34
CA SER A 90 8.30 -18.35 1.13
C SER A 90 7.34 -17.45 1.91
N TYR A 91 6.11 -17.91 2.13
CA TYR A 91 5.11 -17.10 2.83
C TYR A 91 5.50 -16.85 4.29
N GLU A 92 6.27 -17.74 4.92
CA GLU A 92 6.77 -17.54 6.28
C GLU A 92 7.78 -16.39 6.34
N ARG A 93 8.71 -16.30 5.37
CA ARG A 93 9.66 -15.17 5.28
C ARG A 93 8.93 -13.88 4.96
N ARG A 94 7.95 -13.90 4.05
CA ARG A 94 7.08 -12.75 3.75
C ARG A 94 6.35 -12.27 5.00
N ALA A 95 5.68 -13.16 5.73
CA ALA A 95 4.95 -12.82 6.95
C ALA A 95 5.89 -12.32 8.07
N ALA A 96 7.10 -12.85 8.19
CA ALA A 96 8.10 -12.33 9.12
C ALA A 96 8.55 -10.91 8.75
N ALA A 97 8.88 -10.67 7.48
CA ALA A 97 9.28 -9.36 6.98
C ALA A 97 8.12 -8.33 7.05
N LEU A 98 6.88 -8.72 6.79
CA LEU A 98 5.71 -7.84 6.94
C LEU A 98 5.59 -7.33 8.39
N ARG A 99 5.84 -8.19 9.39
CA ARG A 99 5.82 -7.76 10.80
C ARG A 99 6.89 -6.72 11.13
N THR A 100 8.03 -6.73 10.44
CA THR A 100 9.09 -5.73 10.69
C THR A 100 8.72 -4.34 10.18
N LEU A 101 7.67 -4.19 9.35
CA LEU A 101 7.11 -2.88 9.01
C LEU A 101 6.70 -2.08 10.26
N PHE A 102 6.33 -2.75 11.35
CA PHE A 102 6.06 -2.08 12.63
C PHE A 102 7.27 -1.27 13.13
N HIS A 103 8.50 -1.64 12.79
CA HIS A 103 9.68 -0.86 13.17
C HIS A 103 9.71 0.50 12.48
N LEU A 104 9.15 0.67 11.28
CA LEU A 104 8.98 1.98 10.66
C LEU A 104 8.07 2.86 11.52
N PHE A 105 6.94 2.31 11.97
CA PHE A 105 6.01 3.02 12.85
C PHE A 105 6.64 3.37 14.20
N ARG A 106 7.30 2.40 14.84
CA ARG A 106 7.90 2.58 16.17
C ARG A 106 9.11 3.51 16.14
N ASP A 107 10.04 3.31 15.21
CA ASP A 107 11.37 3.94 15.26
C ASP A 107 11.52 5.13 14.32
N VAL A 108 10.57 5.36 13.41
CA VAL A 108 10.61 6.46 12.43
C VAL A 108 9.40 7.36 12.59
N PHE A 109 8.19 6.85 12.34
CA PHE A 109 6.99 7.69 12.36
C PHE A 109 6.66 8.22 13.76
N ALA A 110 6.62 7.37 14.79
CA ALA A 110 6.29 7.79 16.14
C ALA A 110 7.20 8.90 16.70
N PRO A 111 8.54 8.83 16.56
CA PRO A 111 9.41 9.91 17.04
C PRO A 111 9.48 11.14 16.14
N ARG A 112 9.10 11.06 14.85
CA ARG A 112 9.34 12.14 13.87
C ARG A 112 8.07 12.82 13.35
N CYS A 113 6.95 12.12 13.26
CA CYS A 113 5.67 12.73 12.87
C CYS A 113 5.16 13.66 13.96
N LYS A 114 4.56 14.79 13.55
CA LYS A 114 3.81 15.63 14.49
C LYS A 114 2.67 14.81 15.11
N PRO A 115 2.36 14.98 16.41
CA PRO A 115 1.28 14.26 17.08
C PRO A 115 -0.09 14.89 16.72
N GLN A 116 -0.45 14.83 15.43
CA GLN A 116 -1.67 15.38 14.85
C GLN A 116 -2.33 14.34 13.97
N LEU A 117 -3.66 14.40 13.89
CA LEU A 117 -4.44 13.51 13.03
C LEU A 117 -4.41 14.03 11.59
N GLY A 118 -4.00 13.18 10.65
CA GLY A 118 -3.94 13.48 9.22
C GLY A 118 -5.32 13.81 8.66
N SER A 119 -6.35 13.02 9.03
CA SER A 119 -7.73 13.15 8.51
C SER A 119 -8.41 14.48 8.82
N SER A 120 -7.98 15.15 9.89
CA SER A 120 -8.59 16.40 10.38
C SER A 120 -7.68 17.62 10.28
N SER A 121 -6.48 17.47 9.72
CA SER A 121 -5.51 18.57 9.65
C SER A 121 -5.87 19.54 8.50
N GLN A 122 -5.92 20.84 8.82
CA GLN A 122 -6.03 21.91 7.80
C GLN A 122 -4.66 22.34 7.26
N GLU A 123 -3.57 21.88 7.89
CA GLU A 123 -2.19 22.14 7.45
C GLU A 123 -1.82 21.23 6.27
N LYS A 124 -1.02 21.73 5.32
CA LYS A 124 -0.39 20.87 4.30
C LYS A 124 0.47 19.83 5.03
N SER A 125 0.10 18.56 4.90
CA SER A 125 0.86 17.45 5.50
C SER A 125 2.31 17.45 4.97
N SER A 126 3.27 17.26 5.87
CA SER A 126 4.65 16.99 5.44
C SER A 126 4.70 15.65 4.69
N PRO A 127 5.67 15.43 3.78
CA PRO A 127 5.86 14.14 3.12
C PRO A 127 5.88 12.95 4.09
N LEU A 128 6.52 13.10 5.25
CA LEU A 128 6.57 12.04 6.27
C LEU A 128 5.20 11.76 6.90
N SER A 129 4.46 12.81 7.26
CA SER A 129 3.12 12.66 7.84
C SER A 129 2.13 12.12 6.81
N PHE A 130 2.30 12.47 5.53
CA PHE A 130 1.49 11.99 4.42
C PHE A 130 1.60 10.47 4.29
N ILE A 131 2.83 9.93 4.16
CA ILE A 131 2.99 8.49 4.00
C ILE A 131 2.68 7.71 5.29
N CYS A 132 2.82 8.33 6.47
CA CYS A 132 2.36 7.72 7.72
C CYS A 132 0.83 7.48 7.69
N TYR A 133 0.06 8.48 7.27
CA TYR A 133 -1.40 8.39 7.14
C TYR A 133 -1.81 7.45 5.99
N MET A 134 -1.32 7.73 4.78
CA MET A 134 -1.72 7.07 3.53
C MET A 134 -1.11 5.69 3.32
N PHE A 135 -0.29 5.19 4.26
CA PHE A 135 0.51 3.97 4.06
C PHE A 135 -0.32 2.82 3.50
N TRP A 136 -1.53 2.61 4.04
CA TRP A 136 -2.37 1.48 3.71
C TRP A 136 -3.21 1.68 2.44
N ASP A 137 -3.49 2.93 2.05
CA ASP A 137 -4.18 3.27 0.80
C ASP A 137 -3.29 3.06 -0.42
N VAL A 138 -2.05 3.55 -0.33
CA VAL A 138 -1.14 3.56 -1.48
C VAL A 138 -0.33 2.28 -1.59
N SER A 139 -0.25 1.50 -0.49
CA SER A 139 0.58 0.32 -0.48
C SER A 139 -0.08 -0.89 -1.11
N PRO A 140 0.60 -1.59 -2.05
CA PRO A 140 0.08 -2.85 -2.57
C PRO A 140 0.03 -3.94 -1.49
N LEU A 141 0.64 -3.73 -0.32
CA LEU A 141 0.68 -4.71 0.76
C LEU A 141 -0.65 -4.83 1.51
N SER A 142 -1.55 -3.83 1.42
CA SER A 142 -2.84 -3.86 2.12
C SER A 142 -3.83 -4.87 1.52
N GLN A 143 -3.65 -5.26 0.26
CA GLN A 143 -4.53 -6.18 -0.46
C GLN A 143 -3.75 -7.28 -1.17
N TRP A 144 -3.96 -8.53 -0.76
CA TRP A 144 -3.33 -9.73 -1.35
C TRP A 144 -4.25 -10.46 -2.32
N ILE A 145 -5.56 -10.30 -2.17
CA ILE A 145 -6.57 -10.82 -3.09
C ILE A 145 -6.91 -9.70 -4.07
N THR A 146 -6.36 -9.79 -5.28
CA THR A 146 -6.76 -8.95 -6.41
C THR A 146 -7.65 -9.74 -7.36
N PRO A 147 -8.52 -9.08 -8.13
CA PRO A 147 -9.24 -9.75 -9.21
C PRO A 147 -8.27 -10.46 -10.16
N ASP A 148 -8.74 -11.49 -10.84
CA ASP A 148 -7.95 -12.14 -11.89
C ASP A 148 -7.72 -11.14 -13.04
N GLN A 149 -6.45 -11.00 -13.47
CA GLN A 149 -6.07 -10.00 -14.46
C GLN A 149 -6.72 -10.25 -15.81
N ASP A 150 -6.92 -11.51 -16.18
CA ASP A 150 -7.60 -11.87 -17.40
C ASP A 150 -9.07 -11.46 -17.28
N ASP A 151 -9.73 -11.74 -16.15
CA ASP A 151 -11.14 -11.36 -15.93
C ASP A 151 -11.34 -9.83 -15.98
N LEU A 152 -10.44 -9.05 -15.36
CA LEU A 152 -10.48 -7.58 -15.44
C LEU A 152 -10.28 -7.08 -16.87
N SER A 153 -9.31 -7.64 -17.59
CA SER A 153 -9.02 -7.24 -18.96
C SER A 153 -10.22 -7.53 -19.87
N ALA A 154 -10.85 -8.70 -19.72
CA ALA A 154 -12.05 -9.06 -20.48
C ALA A 154 -13.25 -8.16 -20.13
N TYR A 155 -13.46 -7.85 -18.85
CA TYR A 155 -14.50 -6.92 -18.42
C TYR A 155 -14.27 -5.52 -19.00
N ALA A 156 -13.06 -4.98 -18.90
CA ALA A 156 -12.71 -3.66 -19.45
C ALA A 156 -12.89 -3.60 -20.98
N MET A 157 -12.47 -4.64 -21.71
CA MET A 157 -12.70 -4.76 -23.15
C MET A 157 -14.19 -4.78 -23.49
N GLN A 158 -15.01 -5.47 -22.70
CA GLN A 158 -16.46 -5.49 -22.89
C GLN A 158 -17.08 -4.11 -22.67
N GLN A 159 -16.67 -3.41 -21.61
CA GLN A 159 -17.13 -2.04 -21.34
C GLN A 159 -16.71 -1.07 -22.45
N PHE A 160 -15.48 -1.20 -22.96
CA PHE A 160 -14.97 -0.41 -24.07
C PHE A 160 -15.75 -0.64 -25.38
N LEU A 161 -16.13 -1.89 -25.68
CA LEU A 161 -16.96 -2.19 -26.85
C LEU A 161 -18.41 -1.71 -26.71
N GLY A 162 -18.91 -1.64 -25.47
CA GLY A 162 -20.25 -1.17 -25.15
C GLY A 162 -20.38 0.35 -24.98
N SER A 163 -19.27 1.08 -24.89
CA SER A 163 -19.27 2.54 -24.73
C SER A 163 -19.16 3.26 -26.08
N ASP A 164 -19.76 4.45 -26.15
CA ASP A 164 -19.49 5.37 -27.25
C ASP A 164 -18.12 6.01 -27.03
N VAL A 165 -17.08 5.32 -27.50
CA VAL A 165 -15.67 5.69 -27.28
C VAL A 165 -15.27 7.03 -27.92
N SER A 166 -16.20 7.69 -28.62
CA SER A 166 -15.96 8.98 -29.27
C SER A 166 -15.59 10.11 -28.28
N ASP A 167 -16.01 10.02 -27.02
CA ASP A 167 -15.80 11.07 -26.01
C ASP A 167 -14.65 10.77 -25.00
N ALA A 168 -14.19 9.52 -24.89
CA ALA A 168 -13.30 9.12 -23.78
C ALA A 168 -11.82 9.42 -24.04
N PHE A 169 -11.39 9.41 -25.30
CA PHE A 169 -10.01 9.68 -25.70
C PHE A 169 -10.00 10.33 -27.09
N ASP A 170 -9.34 11.48 -27.23
CA ASP A 170 -9.15 12.19 -28.51
C ASP A 170 -8.13 11.45 -29.39
N LEU A 171 -8.47 10.22 -29.76
CA LEU A 171 -7.67 9.32 -30.59
C LEU A 171 -8.18 9.35 -32.03
N PRO A 172 -7.29 9.23 -33.04
CA PRO A 172 -7.70 9.09 -34.43
C PRO A 172 -8.66 7.91 -34.63
N ALA A 173 -9.67 8.08 -35.49
CA ALA A 173 -10.70 7.07 -35.74
C ALA A 173 -10.14 5.70 -36.13
N GLU A 174 -9.03 5.67 -36.87
CA GLU A 174 -8.34 4.43 -37.27
C GLU A 174 -7.77 3.67 -36.06
N VAL A 175 -7.24 4.39 -35.06
CA VAL A 175 -6.73 3.79 -33.82
C VAL A 175 -7.89 3.26 -32.97
N GLN A 176 -9.00 4.01 -32.88
CA GLN A 176 -10.19 3.56 -32.18
C GLN A 176 -10.75 2.25 -32.79
N GLU A 177 -10.82 2.18 -34.12
CA GLU A 177 -11.29 0.99 -34.83
C GLU A 177 -10.36 -0.21 -34.63
N LEU A 178 -9.03 -0.01 -34.70
CA LEU A 178 -8.06 -1.06 -34.43
C LEU A 178 -8.19 -1.60 -32.99
N MET A 179 -8.39 -0.71 -32.01
CA MET A 179 -8.62 -1.11 -30.62
C MET A 179 -9.91 -1.93 -30.47
N ARG A 180 -11.00 -1.55 -31.16
CA ARG A 180 -12.25 -2.34 -31.18
C ARG A 180 -12.05 -3.72 -31.78
N GLN A 181 -11.33 -3.84 -32.90
CA GLN A 181 -11.05 -5.12 -33.54
C GLN A 181 -10.22 -6.04 -32.63
N HIS A 182 -9.19 -5.50 -31.98
CA HIS A 182 -8.40 -6.26 -31.00
C HIS A 182 -9.26 -6.72 -29.81
N ALA A 183 -10.12 -5.85 -29.27
CA ALA A 183 -11.02 -6.22 -28.19
C ALA A 183 -12.02 -7.32 -28.62
N GLN A 184 -12.60 -7.24 -29.81
CA GLN A 184 -13.48 -8.27 -30.36
C GLN A 184 -12.77 -9.62 -30.54
N GLN A 185 -11.54 -9.61 -31.06
CA GLN A 185 -10.74 -10.81 -31.23
C GLN A 185 -10.37 -11.45 -29.88
N ALA A 186 -9.96 -10.64 -28.90
CA ALA A 186 -9.63 -11.11 -27.56
C ALA A 186 -10.84 -11.75 -26.85
N LEU A 187 -12.06 -11.27 -27.14
CA LEU A 187 -13.30 -11.79 -26.58
C LEU A 187 -13.96 -12.90 -27.42
N ALA A 188 -13.47 -13.22 -28.62
CA ALA A 188 -14.14 -14.14 -29.54
C ALA A 188 -14.36 -15.56 -28.96
N ASN A 189 -13.48 -16.01 -28.07
CA ASN A 189 -13.54 -17.33 -27.43
C ASN A 189 -13.76 -17.26 -25.92
N ARG A 190 -14.23 -16.12 -25.42
CA ARG A 190 -14.39 -15.90 -23.98
C ARG A 190 -15.69 -15.16 -23.68
N THR A 191 -16.36 -15.59 -22.63
CA THR A 191 -17.45 -14.81 -22.02
C THR A 191 -16.88 -14.01 -20.85
N PRO A 192 -16.81 -12.67 -20.92
CA PRO A 192 -16.42 -11.84 -19.79
C PRO A 192 -17.37 -12.05 -18.61
N LYS A 193 -16.81 -12.09 -17.40
CA LYS A 193 -17.60 -12.02 -16.17
C LYS A 193 -18.18 -10.62 -15.99
N SER A 194 -19.36 -10.52 -15.38
CA SER A 194 -19.86 -9.24 -14.91
C SER A 194 -19.02 -8.74 -13.73
N TRP A 195 -19.14 -7.45 -13.39
CA TRP A 195 -18.47 -6.94 -12.19
C TRP A 195 -18.99 -7.64 -10.92
N ASP A 196 -20.28 -7.95 -10.85
CA ASP A 196 -20.87 -8.66 -9.71
C ASP A 196 -20.27 -10.06 -9.54
N ASP A 197 -20.03 -10.78 -10.64
CA ASP A 197 -19.39 -12.10 -10.60
C ASP A 197 -17.91 -11.99 -10.15
N ILE A 198 -17.17 -11.01 -10.67
CA ILE A 198 -15.78 -10.75 -10.26
C ILE A 198 -15.72 -10.43 -8.76
N GLN A 199 -16.65 -9.59 -8.29
CA GLN A 199 -16.75 -9.23 -6.88
C GLN A 199 -17.12 -10.44 -6.02
N ALA A 200 -18.06 -11.28 -6.46
CA ALA A 200 -18.41 -12.51 -5.75
C ALA A 200 -17.22 -13.47 -5.62
N ASP A 201 -16.40 -13.63 -6.66
CA ASP A 201 -15.18 -14.45 -6.64
C ASP A 201 -14.13 -13.92 -5.66
N ILE A 202 -13.98 -12.59 -5.58
CA ILE A 202 -13.10 -11.94 -4.60
C ILE A 202 -13.59 -12.24 -3.18
N MET A 203 -14.87 -12.02 -2.91
CA MET A 203 -15.45 -12.27 -1.58
C MET A 203 -15.36 -13.75 -1.19
N ASN A 204 -15.54 -14.67 -2.14
CA ASN A 204 -15.36 -16.09 -1.89
C ASN A 204 -13.89 -16.42 -1.52
N ARG A 205 -12.90 -15.77 -2.14
CA ARG A 205 -11.48 -15.95 -1.76
C ARG A 205 -11.19 -15.40 -0.37
N TYR A 206 -11.78 -14.27 0.01
CA TYR A 206 -11.66 -13.74 1.37
C TYR A 206 -12.28 -14.68 2.41
N ALA A 207 -13.42 -15.30 2.10
CA ALA A 207 -14.04 -16.30 2.96
C ALA A 207 -13.23 -17.61 3.08
N ASN A 208 -12.32 -17.87 2.14
CA ASN A 208 -11.56 -19.12 2.04
C ASN A 208 -10.05 -18.85 1.84
N LEU A 209 -9.45 -18.07 2.75
CA LEU A 209 -8.02 -17.78 2.68
C LEU A 209 -7.17 -19.05 2.70
N THR A 210 -6.13 -19.08 1.88
CA THR A 210 -5.06 -20.09 2.03
C THR A 210 -4.23 -19.77 3.29
N PRO A 211 -3.52 -20.76 3.86
CA PRO A 211 -2.61 -20.49 4.98
C PRO A 211 -1.57 -19.40 4.69
N GLU A 212 -1.10 -19.33 3.44
CA GLU A 212 -0.17 -18.29 2.98
C GLU A 212 -0.78 -16.89 3.04
N THR A 213 -1.95 -16.71 2.45
CA THR A 213 -2.62 -15.40 2.39
C THR A 213 -3.08 -14.98 3.78
N GLU A 214 -3.60 -15.92 4.57
CA GLU A 214 -3.96 -15.68 5.98
C GLU A 214 -2.75 -15.22 6.80
N ALA A 215 -1.58 -15.87 6.64
CA ALA A 215 -0.37 -15.48 7.34
C ALA A 215 0.07 -14.04 7.01
N CYS A 216 -0.08 -13.62 5.75
CA CYS A 216 0.25 -12.25 5.32
C CYS A 216 -0.74 -11.23 5.91
N TYR A 217 -2.05 -11.47 5.85
CA TYR A 217 -3.04 -10.58 6.46
C TYR A 217 -2.88 -10.48 7.98
N ARG A 218 -2.61 -11.60 8.66
CA ARG A 218 -2.31 -11.59 10.11
C ARG A 218 -1.06 -10.78 10.43
N ALA A 219 0.01 -10.94 9.65
CA ALA A 219 1.23 -10.15 9.84
C ALA A 219 0.99 -8.64 9.70
N ILE A 220 0.17 -8.23 8.73
CA ILE A 220 -0.20 -6.82 8.53
C ILE A 220 -1.11 -6.32 9.67
N ALA A 221 -2.07 -7.12 10.10
CA ALA A 221 -2.92 -6.80 11.25
C ALA A 221 -2.09 -6.66 12.54
N ASP A 222 -1.05 -7.49 12.73
CA ASP A 222 -0.11 -7.37 13.86
C ASP A 222 0.62 -6.01 13.86
N VAL A 223 1.00 -5.51 12.68
CA VAL A 223 1.62 -4.18 12.52
C VAL A 223 0.64 -3.09 12.93
N MET A 224 -0.57 -3.11 12.36
CA MET A 224 -1.61 -2.12 12.66
C MET A 224 -1.97 -2.13 14.15
N ALA A 225 -2.14 -3.31 14.76
CA ALA A 225 -2.37 -3.47 16.19
C ALA A 225 -1.18 -2.96 17.03
N GLY A 226 0.04 -3.10 16.52
CA GLY A 226 1.24 -2.47 17.08
C GLY A 226 1.12 -0.96 17.14
N CYS A 227 0.69 -0.34 16.04
CA CYS A 227 0.51 1.10 15.94
C CYS A 227 -0.48 1.63 16.97
N LEU A 228 -1.56 0.89 17.27
CA LEU A 228 -2.56 1.26 18.27
C LEU A 228 -1.99 1.39 19.70
N ARG A 229 -0.82 0.79 19.97
CA ARG A 229 -0.16 0.85 21.28
C ARG A 229 0.81 2.04 21.42
N LEU A 230 1.16 2.70 20.32
CA LEU A 230 2.08 3.83 20.32
C LEU A 230 1.46 5.06 21.00
N ASP A 231 2.30 6.01 21.40
CA ASP A 231 1.85 7.25 22.04
C ASP A 231 1.57 8.37 21.02
N ASN A 232 2.14 8.27 19.81
CA ASN A 232 1.91 9.24 18.76
C ASN A 232 0.55 9.00 18.07
N PRO A 233 -0.42 9.93 18.17
CA PRO A 233 -1.75 9.74 17.62
C PRO A 233 -1.77 9.60 16.09
N ALA A 234 -0.79 10.13 15.36
CA ALA A 234 -0.70 9.93 13.91
C ALA A 234 -0.48 8.45 13.55
N CYS A 235 0.35 7.75 14.33
CA CYS A 235 0.57 6.32 14.14
C CYS A 235 -0.65 5.50 14.56
N VAL A 236 -1.31 5.89 15.66
CA VAL A 236 -2.55 5.23 16.10
C VAL A 236 -3.63 5.36 15.03
N GLU A 237 -3.81 6.56 14.46
CA GLU A 237 -4.73 6.82 13.35
C GLU A 237 -4.38 5.97 12.13
N SER A 238 -3.12 5.90 11.72
CA SER A 238 -2.68 5.03 10.62
C SER A 238 -3.02 3.56 10.87
N GLY A 239 -2.82 3.05 12.08
CA GLY A 239 -3.22 1.70 12.46
C GLY A 239 -4.72 1.47 12.36
N LEU A 240 -5.54 2.42 12.84
CA LEU A 240 -7.00 2.37 12.72
C LEU A 240 -7.45 2.44 11.25
N HIS A 241 -6.83 3.30 10.45
CA HIS A 241 -7.09 3.45 9.04
C HIS A 241 -6.83 2.12 8.30
N GLY A 242 -5.66 1.52 8.51
CA GLY A 242 -5.35 0.20 7.96
C GLY A 242 -6.35 -0.89 8.35
N LEU A 243 -6.75 -0.96 9.62
CA LEU A 243 -7.75 -1.91 10.09
C LEU A 243 -9.14 -1.63 9.49
N GLY A 244 -9.50 -0.36 9.28
CA GLY A 244 -10.75 0.03 8.64
C GLY A 244 -10.84 -0.49 7.20
N HIS A 245 -9.77 -0.41 6.42
CA HIS A 245 -9.71 -1.01 5.06
C HIS A 245 -9.88 -2.52 5.09
N MET A 246 -9.49 -3.17 6.18
CA MET A 246 -9.60 -4.61 6.37
C MET A 246 -11.01 -5.06 6.78
N VAL A 247 -11.82 -4.21 7.43
CA VAL A 247 -13.16 -4.58 7.93
C VAL A 247 -14.08 -5.16 6.85
N PRO A 248 -14.23 -4.58 5.64
CA PRO A 248 -15.12 -5.13 4.61
C PRO A 248 -14.78 -6.56 4.18
N PHE A 249 -13.53 -6.98 4.36
CA PHE A 249 -13.02 -8.24 3.82
C PHE A 249 -12.69 -9.28 4.90
N LEU A 250 -12.19 -8.84 6.06
CA LEU A 250 -11.79 -9.68 7.20
C LEU A 250 -12.34 -9.10 8.51
N PRO A 251 -13.67 -9.00 8.66
CA PRO A 251 -14.30 -8.29 9.78
C PRO A 251 -13.95 -8.90 11.14
N ASP A 252 -13.90 -10.22 11.26
CA ASP A 252 -13.62 -10.91 12.54
C ASP A 252 -12.23 -10.57 13.08
N LEU A 253 -11.24 -10.42 12.19
CA LEU A 253 -9.87 -10.05 12.57
C LEU A 253 -9.78 -8.56 12.92
N ALA A 254 -10.27 -7.69 12.03
CA ALA A 254 -10.09 -6.25 12.17
C ALA A 254 -10.94 -5.65 13.31
N THR A 255 -12.22 -6.01 13.39
CA THR A 255 -13.13 -5.45 14.39
C THR A 255 -12.76 -5.87 15.82
N ALA A 256 -12.23 -7.09 16.01
CA ALA A 256 -11.73 -7.54 17.30
C ALA A 256 -10.58 -6.65 17.82
N LEU A 257 -9.62 -6.32 16.95
CA LEU A 257 -8.49 -5.44 17.30
C LEU A 257 -8.94 -4.01 17.62
N ILE A 258 -9.88 -3.47 16.83
CA ILE A 258 -10.44 -2.13 17.08
C ILE A 258 -11.26 -2.11 18.37
N ASP A 259 -12.06 -3.15 18.64
CA ASP A 259 -12.85 -3.29 19.86
C ASP A 259 -11.97 -3.39 21.10
N ASP A 260 -10.87 -4.13 21.03
CA ASP A 260 -9.90 -4.22 22.11
C ASP A 260 -9.21 -2.88 22.37
N PHE A 261 -8.90 -2.12 21.32
CA PHE A 261 -8.39 -0.76 21.44
C PHE A 261 -9.41 0.19 22.10
N LEU A 262 -10.67 0.14 21.70
CA LEU A 262 -11.74 0.97 22.27
C LEU A 262 -12.01 0.63 23.75
N LYS A 263 -11.96 -0.66 24.12
CA LYS A 263 -12.20 -1.12 25.50
C LYS A 263 -11.05 -0.81 26.45
N ASN A 264 -9.81 -1.00 26.00
CA ASN A 264 -8.63 -0.94 26.87
C ASN A 264 -7.92 0.42 26.84
N ASN A 265 -8.51 1.43 26.22
CA ASN A 265 -7.90 2.74 26.11
C ASN A 265 -7.99 3.56 27.39
N ASN A 266 -6.99 3.40 28.25
CA ASN A 266 -6.77 4.25 29.42
C ASN A 266 -5.95 5.51 29.09
N LYS A 267 -5.62 5.74 27.80
CA LYS A 267 -4.95 6.97 27.37
C LYS A 267 -6.04 8.02 27.15
N ASN A 268 -5.84 9.24 27.65
CA ASN A 268 -6.70 10.41 27.36
C ASN A 268 -6.59 10.77 25.86
N LEU A 269 -7.08 9.89 24.98
CA LEU A 269 -6.99 10.09 23.55
C LEU A 269 -7.88 11.25 23.12
N PRO A 270 -7.48 12.00 22.08
CA PRO A 270 -8.33 13.03 21.50
C PRO A 270 -9.68 12.43 21.08
N ALA A 271 -10.77 13.13 21.36
CA ALA A 271 -12.13 12.68 21.00
C ALA A 271 -12.26 12.37 19.49
N ALA A 272 -11.56 13.13 18.65
CA ALA A 272 -11.49 12.90 17.20
C ALA A 272 -10.93 11.51 16.85
N LEU A 273 -9.94 11.01 17.59
CA LEU A 273 -9.35 9.69 17.35
C LEU A 273 -10.29 8.55 17.79
N ILE A 274 -11.06 8.76 18.86
CA ILE A 274 -12.11 7.81 19.28
C ILE A 274 -13.21 7.75 18.22
N GLN A 275 -13.66 8.90 17.71
CA GLN A 275 -14.62 8.95 16.61
C GLN A 275 -14.07 8.25 15.36
N TYR A 276 -12.80 8.49 15.03
CA TYR A 276 -12.13 7.81 13.93
C TYR A 276 -12.11 6.29 14.10
N ALA A 277 -11.83 5.79 15.32
CA ALA A 277 -11.86 4.36 15.61
C ALA A 277 -13.25 3.75 15.39
N HIS A 278 -14.34 4.46 15.72
CA HIS A 278 -15.70 4.00 15.41
C HIS A 278 -15.97 3.97 13.90
N SER A 279 -15.52 4.97 13.15
CA SER A 279 -15.62 4.99 11.69
C SER A 279 -14.85 3.81 11.07
N ALA A 280 -13.60 3.61 11.49
CA ALA A 280 -12.77 2.47 11.10
C ALA A 280 -13.43 1.13 11.42
N ARG A 281 -14.03 0.97 12.60
CA ARG A 281 -14.76 -0.25 12.98
C ARG A 281 -15.91 -0.60 12.02
N SER A 282 -16.51 0.40 11.38
CA SER A 282 -17.58 0.21 10.39
C SER A 282 -17.07 0.01 8.96
N GLY A 283 -15.75 0.05 8.74
CA GLY A 283 -15.13 0.07 7.42
C GLY A 283 -15.29 1.39 6.67
N MET A 284 -15.84 2.42 7.32
CA MET A 284 -16.01 3.75 6.72
C MET A 284 -14.80 4.62 7.07
N ILE A 285 -13.78 4.60 6.22
CA ILE A 285 -12.59 5.44 6.33
C ILE A 285 -12.38 6.21 5.03
N GLN A 286 -11.70 7.35 5.12
CA GLN A 286 -11.39 8.26 4.02
C GLN A 286 -9.90 8.52 3.93
#